data_AF-A0A9W4XAI1-F1
#
_entry.id   AF-A0A9W4XAI1-F1
#
_cell.length_a   1.000
_cell.length_b   1.000
_cell.length_c   1.000
_cell.angle_alpha   90.00
_cell.angle_beta   90.00
_cell.angle_gamma   90.00
#
_symmetry.space_group_name_H-M   'P 1'
#
loop_
_entity.id
_entity.type
_entity.pdbx_description
1 polymer ?
#
loop_
_entity_poly.entity_id
_entity_poly.type
_entity_poly.pdbx_seq_one_letter_code
_entity_poly.pdbx_strand_id
1 'polypeptide(L)' 'MSSLSAEIFAPLYNFLKTSSLDKITTSSIITQQWNCFKIQSENEDFDCLMKILKNMENKVNDEERKQHLKSLQNINQ' A
#
# COMPACT_ATOMS: atom_id res chain seq x y z
N MET A 1 5.19 19.41 -1.02
CA MET A 1 4.87 17.98 -1.09
C MET A 1 5.09 17.39 0.29
N SER A 2 4.02 17.06 1.02
CA SER A 2 4.16 16.41 2.32
C SER A 2 4.75 15.02 2.12
N SER A 3 5.92 14.77 2.68
CA SER A 3 6.47 13.42 2.81
C SER A 3 5.42 12.57 3.51
N LEU A 4 5.08 11.40 2.94
CA LEU A 4 4.38 10.36 3.67
C LEU A 4 5.29 10.02 4.87
N SER A 5 4.99 10.55 6.05
CA SER A 5 5.79 10.26 7.24
C SER A 5 5.73 8.76 7.46
N ALA A 6 6.90 8.10 7.48
CA ALA A 6 7.00 6.67 7.67
C ALA A 6 6.30 6.19 8.96
N GLU A 7 6.14 7.08 9.94
CA GLU A 7 5.46 6.83 11.21
C GLU A 7 3.93 6.74 11.05
N ILE A 8 3.31 7.63 10.26
CA ILE A 8 1.85 7.63 10.04
C ILE A 8 1.41 6.33 9.36
N PHE A 9 2.20 5.85 8.40
CA PHE A 9 1.91 4.63 7.66
C PHE A 9 2.56 3.37 8.25
N ALA A 10 3.18 3.46 9.43
CA ALA A 10 3.84 2.30 10.04
C ALA A 10 2.90 1.08 10.20
N PRO A 11 1.63 1.23 10.63
CA PRO A 11 0.69 0.11 10.70
C PRO A 11 0.44 -0.53 9.32
N LEU A 12 0.24 0.29 8.29
CA LEU A 12 0.02 -0.19 6.92
C LEU A 12 1.27 -0.87 6.34
N TYR A 13 2.46 -0.31 6.56
CA TYR A 13 3.70 -0.94 6.12
C TYR A 13 3.94 -2.28 6.82
N ASN A 14 3.63 -2.39 8.11
CA ASN A 14 3.70 -3.66 8.83
C ASN A 14 2.70 -4.67 8.28
N PHE A 15 1.46 -4.24 7.99
CA PHE A 15 0.44 -5.07 7.34
C PHE A 15 0.96 -5.63 6.01
N LEU A 16 1.53 -4.79 5.15
CA LEU A 16 2.06 -5.18 3.83
C LEU A 16 3.27 -6.13 3.92
N LYS A 17 4.08 -6.03 4.99
CA LYS A 17 5.25 -6.91 5.20
C LYS A 17 4.87 -8.28 5.76
N THR A 18 3.90 -8.31 6.67
CA THR A 18 3.70 -9.48 7.55
C THR A 18 2.45 -10.28 7.25
N SER A 19 1.44 -9.67 6.62
CA SER A 19 0.20 -10.38 6.28
C SER A 19 0.43 -11.42 5.19
N SER A 20 -0.37 -12.48 5.20
CA SER A 20 -0.41 -13.45 4.10
C SER A 20 -0.89 -12.77 2.80
N LEU A 21 -0.43 -13.27 1.65
CA LEU A 21 -0.65 -12.59 0.36
C LEU A 21 -2.13 -12.51 -0.03
N ASP A 22 -2.92 -13.53 0.31
CA ASP A 22 -4.38 -13.58 0.13
C ASP A 22 -5.11 -12.44 0.85
N LYS A 23 -4.54 -11.94 1.95
CA LYS A 23 -5.10 -10.81 2.70
C LYS A 23 -4.72 -9.46 2.14
N ILE A 24 -3.71 -9.39 1.28
CA ILE A 24 -3.21 -8.14 0.69
C ILE A 24 -3.96 -7.90 -0.62
N THR A 25 -5.10 -7.25 -0.51
CA THR A 25 -5.94 -6.82 -1.64
C THR A 25 -6.01 -5.30 -1.71
N THR A 26 -6.37 -4.74 -2.85
CA THR A 26 -6.61 -3.29 -3.00
C THR A 26 -7.56 -2.75 -1.94
N SER A 27 -8.68 -3.44 -1.70
CA SER A 27 -9.67 -3.04 -0.69
C SER A 27 -9.11 -3.08 0.73
N SER A 28 -8.32 -4.09 1.07
CA SER A 28 -7.65 -4.17 2.39
C SER A 28 -6.66 -3.03 2.58
N ILE A 29 -5.91 -2.65 1.54
CA ILE A 29 -4.88 -1.61 1.64
C ILE A 29 -5.53 -0.24 1.79
N ILE A 30 -6.59 0.05 1.02
CA ILE A 30 -7.38 1.27 1.16
C ILE A 30 -7.98 1.37 2.57
N THR A 31 -8.52 0.26 3.09
CA THR A 31 -9.05 0.22 4.46
C THR A 31 -7.97 0.55 5.49
N GLN A 32 -6.77 -0.03 5.36
CA GLN A 32 -5.66 0.26 6.26
C GLN A 32 -5.11 1.68 6.09
N GLN A 33 -5.12 2.23 4.87
CA GLN A 33 -4.78 3.62 4.60
C GLN A 33 -5.75 4.57 5.33
N TRP A 34 -7.06 4.33 5.26
CA TRP A 34 -8.07 5.11 5.96
C TRP A 34 -8.01 4.98 7.49
N ASN A 35 -7.47 3.87 8.00
CA ASN A 35 -7.18 3.74 9.43
C ASN A 35 -5.96 4.58 9.86
N CYS A 36 -5.01 4.82 8.95
CA CYS A 36 -3.81 5.60 9.21
C CYS A 36 -4.00 7.10 8.93
N PHE A 37 -4.92 7.45 8.03
CA PHE A 37 -5.11 8.82 7.55
C PHE A 37 -6.59 9.07 7.22
N LYS A 38 -7.02 10.35 7.25
CA LYS A 38 -8.40 10.70 6.88
C LYS A 38 -8.71 10.27 5.44
N ILE A 39 -9.95 9.85 5.20
CA ILE A 39 -10.49 9.58 3.86
C ILE A 39 -10.32 10.84 2.99
N GLN A 40 -9.88 10.64 1.75
CA GLN A 40 -9.63 11.72 0.79
C GLN A 40 -10.54 11.58 -0.44
N SER A 41 -10.30 12.39 -1.47
CA SER A 41 -10.91 12.13 -2.78
C SER A 41 -10.38 10.82 -3.37
N GLU A 42 -11.17 10.17 -4.22
CA GLU A 42 -10.79 8.90 -4.87
C GLU A 42 -9.43 8.98 -5.56
N ASN A 43 -9.17 10.06 -6.30
CA ASN A 43 -7.89 10.28 -6.98
C ASN A 43 -6.72 10.41 -6.00
N GLU A 44 -6.90 11.12 -4.89
CA GLU A 44 -5.85 11.27 -3.87
C GLU A 44 -5.58 9.94 -3.15
N ASP A 45 -6.64 9.21 -2.81
CA ASP A 45 -6.52 7.91 -2.17
C ASP A 45 -5.83 6.89 -3.10
N PHE A 46 -6.15 6.90 -4.39
CA PHE A 46 -5.51 6.08 -5.41
C PHE A 46 -4.03 6.46 -5.61
N ASP A 47 -3.72 7.75 -5.72
CA ASP A 47 -2.33 8.23 -5.82
C ASP A 47 -1.51 7.83 -4.59
N CYS A 48 -2.11 7.90 -3.40
CA CYS A 48 -1.48 7.48 -2.16
C CYS A 48 -1.21 5.98 -2.15
N LEU A 49 -2.20 5.17 -2.52
CA LEU A 49 -2.09 3.71 -2.67
C LEU A 49 -0.92 3.35 -3.61
N MET A 50 -0.84 3.99 -4.78
CA MET A 50 0.22 3.71 -5.76
C MET A 50 1.62 4.06 -5.23
N LYS A 51 1.75 5.15 -4.49
CA LYS A 51 3.01 5.52 -3.82
C LYS A 51 3.39 4.51 -2.74
N ILE A 52 2.42 4.04 -1.95
CA ILE A 52 2.65 3.05 -0.89
C ILE A 52 3.11 1.72 -1.48
N LEU A 53 2.41 1.22 -2.50
CA LEU A 53 2.74 -0.03 -3.18
C LEU A 53 4.14 0.00 -3.78
N LYS A 54 4.49 1.06 -4.53
CA LYS A 54 5.84 1.22 -5.11
C LYS A 54 6.92 1.32 -4.06
N ASN A 55 6.67 2.06 -2.98
CA ASN A 55 7.62 2.16 -1.87
C ASN A 55 7.84 0.82 -1.18
N MET A 56 6.79 0.01 -1.05
CA MET A 56 6.88 -1.31 -0.43
C MET A 56 7.52 -2.36 -1.32
N GLU A 57 7.21 -2.36 -2.62
CA GLU A 57 7.88 -3.19 -3.62
C GLU A 57 9.41 -3.01 -3.57
N ASN A 58 9.89 -1.78 -3.41
CA ASN A 58 11.32 -1.48 -3.32
C ASN A 58 11.95 -1.84 -1.96
N LYS A 59 11.15 -2.07 -0.91
CA LYS A 59 11.62 -2.34 0.46
C LYS A 59 11.53 -3.81 0.86
N VAL A 60 10.77 -4.62 0.10
CA VAL A 60 10.56 -6.04 0.37
C VAL A 60 11.60 -6.84 -0.42
N ASN A 61 12.27 -7.78 0.26
CA ASN A 61 13.24 -8.68 -0.37
C ASN A 61 12.62 -10.01 -0.84
N ASP A 62 11.38 -10.28 -0.43
CA ASP A 62 10.63 -11.47 -0.82
C ASP A 62 10.03 -11.28 -2.23
N GLU A 63 10.47 -12.10 -3.19
CA GLU A 63 10.09 -11.95 -4.60
C GLU A 63 8.62 -12.26 -4.85
N GLU A 64 8.02 -13.25 -4.16
CA GLU A 64 6.60 -13.58 -4.33
C GLU A 64 5.72 -12.41 -3.90
N ARG A 65 6.00 -11.84 -2.72
CA ARG A 65 5.33 -10.64 -2.21
C ARG A 65 5.57 -9.43 -3.12
N LYS A 66 6.78 -9.27 -3.65
CA LYS A 66 7.10 -8.19 -4.59
C LYS A 66 6.25 -8.28 -5.87
N GLN A 67 6.14 -9.48 -6.46
CA GLN A 67 5.27 -9.71 -7.62
C GLN A 67 3.80 -9.48 -7.28
N HIS A 68 3.36 -9.92 -6.10
CA HIS A 68 2.00 -9.67 -5.62
C HIS A 68 1.69 -8.18 -5.51
N LEU A 69 2.55 -7.40 -4.83
CA LEU A 69 2.41 -5.95 -4.72
C LEU A 69 2.43 -5.24 -6.08
N LYS A 70 3.24 -5.73 -7.03
CA LYS A 70 3.29 -5.21 -8.40
C LYS A 70 2.00 -5.50 -9.17
N SER A 71 1.39 -6.68 -8.98
CA SER A 71 0.12 -7.03 -9.62
C SER A 71 -1.02 -6.06 -9.23
N LEU A 72 -1.01 -5.58 -7.99
CA LEU A 72 -1.97 -4.61 -7.47
C LEU A 72 -1.78 -3.19 -8.03
N GLN A 73 -0.67 -2.90 -8.70
CA GLN A 73 -0.42 -1.60 -9.33
C GLN A 73 -1.02 -1.51 -10.74
N ASN A 74 -1.33 -2.65 -11.38
CA ASN A 74 -1.74 -2.72 -12.78
C ASN A 74 -3.27 -2.73 -12.98
N ILE A 75 -4.04 -2.25 -12.01
CA ILE A 75 -5.51 -2.38 -12.00
C ILE A 75 -6.20 -1.55 -13.11
N ASN A 76 -5.47 -0.66 -13.79
CA ASN A 76 -5.96 0.19 -14.88
C ASN A 76 -5.43 -0.19 -16.28
N GLN A 77 -5.06 -1.46 -16.53
CA GLN A 77 -4.84 -1.96 -17.90
C GLN A 77 -6.07 -2.69 -18.44
#